data_AF-A0A2V7IVK5-F1
#
_entry.id   AF-A0A2V7IVK5-F1
#
_cell.length_a   1.000
_cell.length_b   1.000
_cell.length_c   1.000
_cell.angle_alpha   90.00
_cell.angle_beta   90.00
_cell.angle_gamma   90.00
#
_symmetry.space_group_name_H-M   'P 1'
#
loop_
_entity.id
_entity.type
_entity.pdbx_description
1 polymer ?
#
loop_
_entity_poly.entity_id
_entity_poly.type
_entity_poly.pdbx_seq_one_letter_code
_entity_poly.pdbx_strand_id
1 'polypeptide(L)'
;MAVISQLAVAMRHEVNNALATILAEGQLLEQDARITHPEDQASLESIMKMTRRIRDSMDKLVNVSHAPVTEYVDGVKMIDLEKVKDRGQTSDIRGQADV
;
A
#
# COMPACT_ATOMS: atom_id res chain seq x y z
N MET A 1 4.15 18.80 -12.46
CA MET A 1 4.17 17.59 -11.62
C MET A 1 2.88 16.76 -11.76
N ALA A 2 2.29 16.63 -12.96
CA ALA A 2 1.07 15.84 -13.16
C ALA A 2 1.37 14.36 -13.46
N VAL A 3 2.43 14.10 -14.26
CA VAL A 3 2.76 12.75 -14.76
C VAL A 3 3.17 11.78 -13.64
N ILE A 4 3.96 12.22 -12.65
CA ILE A 4 4.39 11.36 -11.53
C ILE A 4 3.20 10.92 -10.66
N SER A 5 2.27 11.83 -10.38
CA SER A 5 1.04 11.52 -9.64
C SER A 5 0.11 10.60 -10.44
N GLN A 6 -0.07 10.86 -11.74
CA GLN A 6 -0.86 9.98 -12.62
C GLN A 6 -0.27 8.57 -12.73
N LEU A 7 1.05 8.46 -12.87
CA LEU A 7 1.75 7.18 -12.90
C LEU A 7 1.59 6.44 -11.56
N ALA A 8 1.75 7.12 -10.43
CA ALA A 8 1.57 6.52 -9.11
C ALA A 8 0.13 6.01 -8.89
N VAL A 9 -0.88 6.76 -9.35
CA VAL A 9 -2.29 6.33 -9.30
C VAL A 9 -2.52 5.10 -10.18
N ALA A 10 -2.03 5.09 -11.42
CA ALA A 10 -2.15 3.95 -12.33
C ALA A 10 -1.48 2.70 -11.75
N MET A 11 -0.24 2.83 -11.25
CA MET A 11 0.48 1.74 -10.60
C MET A 11 -0.24 1.24 -9.36
N ARG A 12 -0.82 2.12 -8.54
CA ARG A 12 -1.64 1.68 -7.39
C ARG A 12 -2.79 0.80 -7.83
N HIS A 13 -3.54 1.21 -8.85
CA HIS A 13 -4.67 0.42 -9.33
C HIS A 13 -4.23 -0.94 -9.87
N GLU A 14 -3.24 -0.96 -10.76
CA GLU A 14 -2.78 -2.21 -11.38
C GLU A 14 -2.13 -3.16 -10.37
N VAL A 15 -1.22 -2.64 -9.53
CA VAL A 15 -0.52 -3.45 -8.52
C VAL A 15 -1.46 -3.89 -7.40
N ASN A 16 -2.29 -3.00 -6.83
CA ASN A 16 -3.20 -3.40 -5.75
C ASN A 16 -4.26 -4.41 -6.25
N ASN A 17 -4.69 -4.34 -7.51
CA ASN A 17 -5.59 -5.34 -8.08
C ASN A 17 -4.94 -6.73 -8.14
N ALA A 18 -3.70 -6.81 -8.62
CA ALA A 18 -2.94 -8.06 -8.63
C ALA A 18 -2.72 -8.61 -7.22
N LEU A 19 -2.32 -7.75 -6.28
CA LEU A 19 -2.10 -8.13 -4.89
C LEU A 19 -3.40 -8.58 -4.20
N ALA A 20 -4.53 -7.93 -4.46
CA ALA A 20 -5.83 -8.33 -3.94
C ALA A 20 -6.22 -9.74 -4.40
N THR A 21 -5.95 -10.06 -5.66
CA THR A 21 -6.18 -11.41 -6.23
C THR A 21 -5.29 -12.45 -5.54
N ILE A 22 -3.98 -12.19 -5.43
CA ILE A 22 -3.03 -13.08 -4.76
C ILE A 22 -3.44 -13.32 -3.30
N LEU A 23 -3.90 -12.28 -2.60
CA LEU A 23 -4.37 -12.41 -1.22
C LEU A 23 -5.64 -13.25 -1.13
N ALA A 24 -6.60 -13.06 -2.03
CA ALA A 24 -7.83 -13.84 -2.04
C ALA A 24 -7.53 -15.32 -2.33
N GLU A 25 -6.69 -15.63 -3.31
CA GLU A 25 -6.27 -16.98 -3.63
C GLU A 25 -5.51 -17.63 -2.46
N GLY A 26 -4.58 -16.91 -1.84
CA GLY A 26 -3.86 -17.41 -0.67
C GLY A 26 -4.77 -17.66 0.53
N GLN A 27 -5.75 -16.78 0.78
CA GLN A 27 -6.76 -16.97 1.83
C GLN A 27 -7.66 -18.18 1.56
N LEU A 28 -8.01 -18.45 0.30
CA LEU A 28 -8.75 -19.66 -0.07
C LEU A 28 -7.91 -20.90 0.21
N LEU A 29 -6.61 -20.89 -0.13
CA LEU A 29 -5.70 -22.00 0.16
C LEU A 29 -5.52 -22.25 1.67
N GLU A 30 -5.45 -21.18 2.48
CA GLU A 30 -5.42 -21.29 3.95
C GLU A 30 -6.72 -21.92 4.50
N GLN A 31 -7.88 -21.48 4.01
CA GLN A 31 -9.19 -21.94 4.49
C GLN A 31 -9.52 -23.39 4.10
N ASP A 32 -9.06 -23.82 2.92
CA ASP A 32 -9.31 -25.16 2.40
C ASP A 32 -8.49 -26.25 3.13
N ALA A 33 -7.49 -25.85 3.94
CA ALA A 33 -6.66 -26.72 4.78
C ALA A 33 -6.01 -27.90 4.03
N ARG A 34 -5.90 -27.81 2.70
CA ARG A 34 -5.28 -28.84 1.83
C ARG A 34 -3.75 -28.84 1.92
N ILE A 35 -3.17 -27.72 2.33
CA ILE A 35 -1.73 -27.61 2.59
C ILE A 35 -1.48 -28.08 4.02
N THR A 36 -0.96 -29.30 4.15
CA THR A 36 -0.81 -29.98 5.45
C THR A 36 0.63 -30.04 5.94
N HIS A 37 1.62 -29.88 5.06
CA HIS A 37 3.03 -29.86 5.47
C HIS A 37 3.36 -28.51 6.13
N PRO A 38 3.97 -28.50 7.34
CA PRO A 38 4.27 -27.26 8.04
C PRO A 38 5.16 -26.28 7.24
N GLU A 39 6.10 -26.79 6.45
CA GLU A 39 6.98 -25.96 5.62
C GLU A 39 6.22 -25.24 4.50
N ASP A 40 5.23 -25.92 3.89
CA ASP A 40 4.38 -25.33 2.86
C ASP A 40 3.43 -24.28 3.46
N GLN A 41 2.91 -24.53 4.66
CA GLN A 41 2.09 -23.56 5.41
C GLN A 41 2.89 -22.29 5.74
N ALA A 42 4.10 -22.45 6.28
CA ALA A 42 5.00 -21.32 6.57
C ALA A 42 5.38 -20.55 5.29
N SER A 43 5.55 -21.26 4.17
CA SER A 43 5.81 -20.64 2.87
C SER A 43 4.63 -19.80 2.39
N LEU A 44 3.39 -20.33 2.51
CA LEU A 44 2.18 -19.59 2.17
C LEU A 44 2.00 -18.34 3.05
N GLU A 45 2.16 -18.46 4.36
CA GLU A 45 2.12 -17.32 5.29
C GLU A 45 3.15 -16.24 4.92
N SER A 46 4.37 -16.67 4.55
CA SER A 46 5.43 -15.77 4.11
C SER A 46 5.06 -15.00 2.84
N ILE A 47 4.51 -15.69 1.83
CA ILE A 47 4.00 -15.08 0.60
C ILE A 47 2.91 -14.06 0.94
N MET A 48 1.93 -14.44 1.75
CA MET A 48 0.83 -13.57 2.17
C MET A 48 1.33 -12.32 2.87
N LYS A 49 2.31 -12.47 3.77
CA LYS A 49 2.96 -11.35 4.46
C LYS A 49 3.68 -10.42 3.48
N MET A 50 4.39 -10.95 2.49
CA MET A 50 5.12 -10.12 1.52
C MET A 50 4.17 -9.36 0.59
N THR A 51 3.10 -10.02 0.13
CA THR A 51 2.05 -9.40 -0.68
C THR A 51 1.42 -8.20 0.04
N ARG A 52 1.11 -8.33 1.34
CA ARG A 52 0.63 -7.19 2.17
C ARG A 52 1.66 -6.07 2.25
N ARG A 53 2.93 -6.40 2.48
CA ARG A 53 4.01 -5.40 2.56
C ARG A 53 4.20 -4.62 1.26
N ILE A 54 4.02 -5.26 0.10
CA ILE A 54 4.07 -4.58 -1.21
C ILE A 54 2.90 -3.61 -1.34
N ARG A 55 1.68 -4.02 -0.98
CA ARG A 55 0.51 -3.14 -0.98
C ARG A 55 0.75 -1.90 -0.12
N ASP A 56 1.22 -2.09 1.11
CA ASP A 56 1.52 -0.97 2.02
C ASP A 56 2.61 -0.03 1.48
N SER A 57 3.57 -0.57 0.72
CA SER A 57 4.62 0.21 0.06
C SER A 57 4.08 1.03 -1.12
N MET A 58 3.14 0.45 -1.88
CA MET A 58 2.43 1.16 -2.96
C MET A 58 1.57 2.30 -2.43
N ASP A 59 0.87 2.08 -1.32
CA ASP A 59 0.06 3.13 -0.67
C ASP A 59 0.94 4.30 -0.19
N LYS A 60 2.12 4.00 0.36
CA LYS A 60 3.12 5.03 0.72
C LYS A 60 3.62 5.80 -0.51
N LEU A 61 3.95 5.11 -1.61
CA LEU A 61 4.41 5.74 -2.85
C LEU A 61 3.37 6.72 -3.39
N VAL A 62 2.10 6.32 -3.37
CA VAL A 62 0.99 7.17 -3.79
C VAL A 62 0.88 8.39 -2.88
N ASN A 63 0.94 8.21 -1.57
CA ASN A 63 0.87 9.32 -0.62
C ASN A 63 2.00 10.34 -0.83
N VAL A 64 3.22 9.87 -1.08
CA VAL A 64 4.39 10.70 -1.42
C VAL A 64 4.18 11.42 -2.76
N SER A 65 3.60 10.76 -3.76
CA SER A 65 3.35 11.39 -5.07
C SER A 65 2.29 12.51 -5.05
N HIS A 66 1.44 12.56 -4.01
CA HIS A 66 0.43 13.61 -3.79
C HIS A 66 0.87 14.67 -2.77
N ALA A 67 2.12 14.60 -2.31
CA ALA A 67 2.70 15.54 -1.38
C ALA A 67 2.95 16.89 -2.05
N PRO A 68 2.70 18.01 -1.37
CA PRO A 68 3.10 19.33 -1.86
C PRO A 68 4.62 19.40 -2.01
N VAL A 69 5.07 20.05 -3.07
CA VAL A 69 6.47 20.18 -3.43
C VAL A 69 6.98 21.54 -2.94
N THR A 70 8.08 21.58 -2.19
CA THR A 70 8.74 22.83 -1.76
C THR A 70 9.97 23.10 -2.63
N GLU A 71 10.39 24.36 -2.72
CA GLU A 71 11.66 24.72 -3.35
C GLU A 71 12.77 24.61 -2.31
N TYR A 72 13.76 23.74 -2.57
CA TYR A 72 14.78 23.39 -1.58
C TYR A 72 15.98 24.36 -1.62
N VAL A 73 16.41 24.77 -2.81
CA VAL A 73 17.32 25.90 -3.11
C VAL A 73 17.45 25.97 -4.65
N ASP A 74 17.65 27.18 -5.21
CA ASP A 74 17.88 27.47 -6.64
C ASP A 74 17.31 26.44 -7.63
N GLY A 75 15.98 26.47 -7.83
CA GLY A 75 15.31 25.73 -8.90
C GLY A 75 15.12 24.22 -8.67
N VAL A 76 15.66 23.65 -7.58
CA VAL A 76 15.45 22.24 -7.24
C VAL A 76 14.19 22.08 -6.39
N LYS A 77 13.16 21.48 -6.98
CA LYS A 77 11.89 21.16 -6.34
C LYS A 77 12.00 19.82 -5.60
N MET A 78 11.69 19.81 -4.30
CA MET A 78 11.76 18.64 -3.43
C MET A 78 10.39 18.29 -2.81
N ILE A 79 10.12 17.00 -2.61
CA ILE A 79 8.92 16.54 -1.93
C ILE A 79 9.01 16.87 -0.43
N ASP A 80 7.98 17.54 0.09
CA ASP A 80 7.85 17.84 1.52
C ASP A 80 7.42 16.58 2.30
N LEU A 81 8.39 15.85 2.86
CA LEU A 81 8.13 14.63 3.63
C LEU A 81 7.44 14.90 4.98
N GLU A 82 7.52 16.12 5.52
CA GLU A 82 6.85 16.47 6.79
C GLU A 82 5.33 16.54 6.59
N LYS A 83 4.88 17.10 5.47
CA LYS A 83 3.46 17.16 5.09
C LYS A 83 2.88 15.82 4.62
N VAL A 84 3.70 14.80 4.38
CA VAL A 84 3.25 13.44 4.06
C VAL A 84 2.75 12.69 5.31
N LYS A 85 3.30 12.99 6.50
CA LYS A 85 2.90 12.32 7.75
C LYS A 85 1.45 12.59 8.17
N ASP A 86 0.89 13.72 7.78
CA ASP A 86 -0.38 14.23 8.32
C ASP A 86 -1.63 13.62 7.65
N ARG A 87 -1.50 13.11 6.41
CA ARG A 87 -2.64 12.51 5.68
C ARG A 87 -2.87 11.02 5.96
N GLY A 88 -1.94 10.35 6.64
CA GLY A 88 -2.05 8.93 6.97
C GLY A 88 -2.81 8.63 8.26
N GLN A 89 -3.10 9.63 9.09
CA GLN A 89 -3.68 9.45 10.44
C GLN A 89 -5.13 9.97 10.57
N THR A 90 -5.64 10.68 9.58
CA THR A 90 -6.95 11.36 9.66
C THR A 90 -8.15 10.49 9.23
N SER A 91 -7.92 9.27 8.74
CA SER A 91 -9.01 8.36 8.33
C SER A 91 -9.51 7.42 9.44
N ASP A 92 -8.79 7.31 10.57
CA ASP A 92 -9.12 6.34 11.64
C ASP A 92 -9.99 6.89 12.78
N ILE A 93 -10.41 8.16 12.73
CA ILE A 93 -11.14 8.79 13.86
C ILE A 93 -12.65 8.98 13.60
N ARG A 94 -13.16 8.71 12.38
CA ARG A 94 -14.56 9.06 12.02
C ARG A 94 -15.56 7.90 11.99
N GLY A 95 -15.30 6.83 12.74
CA GLY A 95 -16.17 5.63 12.81
C GLY A 95 -16.81 5.33 14.17
N GLN A 96 -16.58 6.15 15.21
CA GLN A 96 -17.07 5.84 16.57
C GLN A 96 -17.68 7.07 17.25
N ALA A 97 -18.71 7.63 16.64
CA ALA A 97 -19.72 8.43 17.33
C ALA A 97 -20.96 8.42 16.45
N ASP A 98 -21.99 7.72 16.94
CA ASP A 98 -23.41 7.75 16.54
C ASP A 98 -23.97 6.32 16.41
N VAL A 99 -24.37 5.75 17.56
CA VAL A 99 -25.66 5.13 17.91
C VAL A 99 -25.54 4.53 19.31
#